data_AF-A0A8H9WGU5-F1
#
_entry.id   AF-A0A8H9WGU5-F1
#
_cell.length_a   1.000
_cell.length_b   1.000
_cell.length_c   1.000
_cell.angle_alpha   90.00
_cell.angle_beta   90.00
_cell.angle_gamma   90.00
#
_symmetry.space_group_name_H-M   'P 1'
#
loop_
_entity.id
_entity.type
_entity.pdbx_description
1 polymer ?
#
loop_
_entity_poly.entity_id
_entity_poly.type
_entity_poly.pdbx_seq_one_letter_code
_entity_poly.pdbx_strand_id
1 'polypeptide(L)'
;MSFKAGPISPHIGSTIRGLGLSKPIPTETLKSLKAVWLERKVLIFPEQSLTPQQQVDCTRQFGELDKYPFLEGMDNMPYVAEVLKLPDET
;
A
#
# COMPACT_ATOMS: atom_id res chain seq x y z
N MET A 1 -11.98 -12.25 6.99
CA MET A 1 -12.47 -10.89 7.33
C MET A 1 -12.96 -10.22 6.07
N SER A 2 -14.01 -9.38 6.14
CA SER A 2 -14.60 -8.70 4.99
C SER A 2 -14.22 -7.22 5.00
N PHE A 3 -13.72 -6.70 3.86
CA PHE A 3 -13.49 -5.28 3.64
C PHE A 3 -14.58 -4.71 2.72
N LYS A 4 -14.79 -3.39 2.76
CA LYS A 4 -15.68 -2.68 1.82
C LYS A 4 -14.85 -1.91 0.81
N ALA A 5 -15.16 -2.08 -0.48
CA ALA A 5 -14.58 -1.31 -1.57
C ALA A 5 -15.59 -0.29 -2.09
N GLY A 6 -15.26 1.00 -2.01
CA GLY A 6 -16.06 2.09 -2.59
C GLY A 6 -15.37 2.67 -3.83
N PRO A 7 -16.06 2.84 -4.97
CA PRO A 7 -15.43 3.36 -6.19
C PRO A 7 -15.04 4.84 -6.03
N ILE A 8 -13.90 5.23 -6.60
CA ILE A 8 -13.46 6.63 -6.69
C ILE A 8 -13.91 7.26 -8.01
N SER A 9 -13.82 6.51 -9.10
CA SER A 9 -14.33 6.86 -10.42
C SER A 9 -15.04 5.66 -11.05
N PRO A 10 -15.72 5.79 -12.21
CA PRO A 10 -16.39 4.67 -12.85
C PRO A 10 -15.47 3.46 -13.12
N HIS A 11 -14.23 3.70 -13.57
CA HIS A 11 -13.36 2.64 -14.08
C HIS A 11 -12.07 2.40 -13.28
N ILE A 12 -11.60 3.39 -12.52
CA ILE A 12 -10.34 3.32 -11.78
C ILE A 12 -10.50 3.79 -10.33
N GLY A 13 -9.75 3.17 -9.43
CA GLY A 13 -9.67 3.56 -8.04
C GLY A 13 -10.80 2.98 -7.19
N SER A 14 -10.42 2.39 -6.05
CA SER A 14 -11.37 2.06 -4.98
C SER A 14 -10.78 2.36 -3.61
N THR A 15 -11.58 2.97 -2.74
CA THR A 15 -11.28 3.17 -1.32
C THR A 15 -11.65 1.90 -0.55
N ILE A 16 -10.71 1.33 0.19
CA ILE A 16 -10.87 0.10 0.97
C ILE A 16 -11.01 0.45 2.45
N ARG A 17 -12.13 0.06 3.07
CA ARG A 17 -12.41 0.27 4.50
C ARG A 17 -12.63 -1.04 5.24
N GLY A 18 -12.35 -1.04 6.55
CA GLY A 18 -12.52 -2.21 7.42
C GLY A 18 -11.34 -3.18 7.42
N LEU A 19 -10.17 -2.75 6.91
CA LEU A 19 -8.92 -3.51 6.93
C LEU A 19 -7.83 -2.68 7.62
N GLY A 20 -7.09 -3.30 8.54
CA GLY A 20 -5.90 -2.71 9.16
C GLY A 20 -4.63 -3.30 8.54
N LEU A 21 -3.76 -2.45 8.01
CA LEU A 21 -2.55 -2.88 7.31
C LEU A 21 -1.33 -3.08 8.23
N SER A 22 -1.47 -2.76 9.52
CA SER A 22 -0.42 -2.92 10.54
C SER A 22 -0.20 -4.37 11.00
N LYS A 23 -1.02 -5.31 10.50
CA LYS A 23 -0.96 -6.74 10.82
C LYS A 23 -1.08 -7.57 9.54
N PRO A 24 -0.61 -8.83 9.54
CA PRO A 24 -0.78 -9.72 8.39
C PRO A 24 -2.25 -9.85 7.96
N ILE A 25 -2.49 -9.76 6.65
CA ILE A 25 -3.80 -9.90 6.03
C ILE A 25 -4.07 -11.39 5.82
N PRO A 26 -5.22 -11.93 6.26
CA PRO A 26 -5.57 -13.32 6.01
C PRO A 26 -5.56 -13.65 4.51
N THR A 27 -5.05 -14.83 4.13
CA THR A 27 -4.87 -15.25 2.72
C THR A 27 -6.12 -15.05 1.86
N GLU A 28 -7.30 -15.45 2.36
CA GLU A 28 -8.57 -15.29 1.64
C GLU A 28 -8.95 -13.82 1.41
N THR A 29 -8.70 -12.98 2.40
CA THR A 29 -8.92 -11.53 2.31
C THR A 29 -7.94 -10.90 1.31
N LEU A 30 -6.66 -11.31 1.35
CA LEU A 30 -5.63 -10.83 0.42
C LEU A 30 -5.92 -11.24 -1.03
N LYS A 31 -6.39 -12.47 -1.26
CA LYS A 31 -6.84 -12.94 -2.58
C LYS A 31 -7.97 -12.08 -3.13
N SER A 32 -8.96 -11.77 -2.29
CA SER A 32 -10.09 -10.90 -2.65
C SER A 32 -9.61 -9.47 -2.95
N LEU A 33 -8.66 -8.96 -2.16
CA LEU A 33 -8.07 -7.64 -2.35
C LEU A 33 -7.28 -7.54 -3.66
N LYS A 34 -6.51 -8.58 -4.01
CA LYS A 34 -5.80 -8.67 -5.30
C LYS A 34 -6.75 -8.67 -6.48
N ALA A 35 -7.90 -9.37 -6.40
CA ALA A 35 -8.90 -9.34 -7.47
C ALA A 35 -9.45 -7.91 -7.68
N VAL A 36 -9.83 -7.22 -6.59
CA VAL A 36 -10.29 -5.84 -6.65
C VAL A 36 -9.20 -4.90 -7.16
N TRP A 37 -7.94 -5.11 -6.76
CA TRP A 37 -6.81 -4.32 -7.26
C TRP A 37 -6.63 -4.49 -8.78
N LEU A 38 -6.67 -5.72 -9.29
CA LEU A 38 -6.54 -5.99 -10.72
C LEU A 38 -7.67 -5.37 -11.54
N GLU A 39 -8.89 -5.36 -11.02
CA GLU A 39 -10.04 -4.71 -11.66
C GLU A 39 -9.91 -3.18 -11.63
N ARG A 40 -9.62 -2.62 -10.45
CA ARG A 40 -9.73 -1.18 -10.16
C ARG A 40 -8.43 -0.40 -10.32
N LYS A 41 -7.31 -1.09 -10.56
CA LYS A 41 -5.93 -0.60 -10.80
C LYS A 41 -5.26 0.11 -9.62
N VAL A 42 -6.02 0.86 -8.81
CA VAL A 42 -5.52 1.62 -7.66
C VAL A 42 -6.43 1.36 -6.48
N LEU A 43 -5.85 1.05 -5.32
CA LEU A 43 -6.55 0.92 -4.05
C LEU A 43 -6.06 1.97 -3.07
N ILE A 44 -6.98 2.61 -2.35
CA ILE A 44 -6.67 3.59 -1.31
C ILE A 44 -7.14 3.06 0.04
N PHE A 45 -6.26 3.07 1.04
CA PHE A 45 -6.55 2.64 2.40
C PHE A 45 -6.50 3.87 3.33
N PRO A 46 -7.64 4.51 3.64
CA PRO A 46 -7.66 5.65 4.53
C PRO A 46 -7.36 5.23 5.97
N GLU A 47 -6.95 6.21 6.79
CA GLU A 47 -6.84 6.07 8.25
C GLU A 47 -5.82 4.99 8.69
N GLN A 48 -4.73 4.83 7.94
CA GLN A 48 -3.64 3.93 8.29
C GLN A 48 -2.48 4.72 8.88
N SER A 49 -2.12 4.40 10.13
CA SER A 49 -0.87 4.85 10.75
C SER A 49 0.09 3.67 10.79
N LEU A 50 1.07 3.66 9.89
CA LEU A 50 2.02 2.56 9.72
C LEU A 50 3.44 3.03 10.02
N THR A 51 4.22 2.20 10.72
CA THR A 51 5.68 2.35 10.76
C THR A 51 6.28 1.94 9.41
N PRO A 52 7.51 2.38 9.08
CA PRO A 52 8.20 1.92 7.86
C PRO A 52 8.29 0.38 7.77
N GLN A 53 8.56 -0.30 8.88
CA GLN A 53 8.56 -1.77 8.93
C GLN A 53 7.19 -2.36 8.55
N GLN A 54 6.10 -1.79 9.08
CA GLN A 54 4.74 -2.23 8.75
C GLN A 54 4.38 -1.98 7.28
N GLN A 55 4.88 -0.91 6.66
CA GLN A 55 4.72 -0.69 5.21
C GLN A 55 5.41 -1.78 4.40
N VAL A 56 6.64 -2.15 4.79
CA VAL A 56 7.41 -3.23 4.15
C VAL A 56 6.68 -4.57 4.30
N ASP A 57 6.24 -4.91 5.53
CA ASP A 57 5.57 -6.19 5.81
C ASP A 57 4.20 -6.31 5.15
N CYS A 58 3.46 -5.19 5.03
CA CYS A 58 2.25 -5.13 4.23
C CYS A 58 2.54 -5.37 2.75
N THR A 59 3.52 -4.65 2.18
CA THR A 59 3.83 -4.71 0.75
C THR A 59 4.33 -6.10 0.31
N ARG A 60 5.11 -6.79 1.15
CA ARG A 60 5.57 -8.17 0.89
C ARG A 60 4.45 -9.18 0.65
N GLN A 61 3.24 -8.93 1.17
CA GLN A 61 2.10 -9.82 0.93
C GLN A 61 1.59 -9.71 -0.51
N PHE A 62 1.90 -8.62 -1.22
CA PHE A 62 1.49 -8.40 -2.60
C PHE A 62 2.50 -8.99 -3.61
N GLY A 63 3.78 -9.08 -3.25
CA GLY A 63 4.83 -9.68 -4.07
C GLY A 63 6.23 -9.44 -3.49
N GLU A 64 7.24 -9.78 -4.27
CA GLU A 64 8.63 -9.46 -3.92
C GLU A 64 8.87 -7.96 -3.94
N LEU A 65 9.67 -7.48 -2.99
CA LEU A 65 10.06 -6.07 -2.94
C LEU A 65 11.31 -5.85 -3.78
N ASP A 66 11.33 -4.75 -4.50
CA ASP A 66 12.51 -4.26 -5.19
C ASP A 66 12.91 -2.89 -4.65
N LYS A 67 14.20 -2.56 -4.76
CA LYS A 67 14.70 -1.24 -4.38
C LYS A 67 14.45 -0.26 -5.51
N TYR A 68 14.04 0.95 -5.17
CA TYR A 68 13.86 1.98 -6.19
C TYR A 68 15.23 2.42 -6.73
N PRO A 69 15.51 2.36 -8.04
CA PRO A 69 16.86 2.58 -8.57
C PRO A 69 17.32 4.04 -8.53
N PHE A 70 16.41 4.99 -8.30
CA PHE A 70 16.71 6.43 -8.37
C PHE A 70 16.75 7.13 -7.00
N LEU A 71 16.35 6.46 -5.92
CA LEU A 71 16.43 7.01 -4.56
C LEU A 71 17.03 5.97 -3.62
N GLU A 72 17.86 6.44 -2.70
CA GLU A 72 18.25 5.61 -1.57
C GLU A 72 17.05 5.43 -0.63
N GLY A 73 16.86 4.21 -0.14
CA GLY A 73 15.87 3.95 0.90
C GLY A 73 16.31 4.55 2.23
N MET A 74 15.35 4.68 3.15
CA MET A 74 15.59 5.09 4.53
C MET A 74 16.66 4.23 5.23
N ASP A 75 17.34 4.81 6.22
CA ASP A 75 18.30 4.08 7.06
C ASP A 75 17.61 2.88 7.75
N ASN A 76 18.26 1.71 7.70
CA ASN A 76 17.72 0.41 8.12
C ASN A 76 16.42 -0.05 7.42
N MET A 77 15.93 0.68 6.41
CA MET A 77 14.69 0.41 5.68
C MET A 77 14.88 0.61 4.16
N PRO A 78 15.71 -0.22 3.49
CA PRO A 78 16.17 0.02 2.12
C PRO A 78 15.07 -0.08 1.03
N TYR A 79 13.88 -0.55 1.39
CA TYR A 79 12.72 -0.66 0.50
C TYR A 79 11.70 0.47 0.69
N VAL A 80 11.98 1.42 1.58
CA VAL A 80 11.12 2.57 1.84
C VAL A 80 11.81 3.81 1.32
N ALA A 81 11.30 4.39 0.25
CA ALA A 81 11.79 5.66 -0.30
C ALA A 81 11.02 6.83 0.31
N GLU A 82 11.75 7.85 0.78
CA GLU A 82 11.16 9.08 1.28
C GLU A 82 10.81 10.02 0.12
N VAL A 83 9.52 10.29 -0.06
CA VAL A 83 9.04 11.29 -1.01
C VAL A 83 8.83 12.59 -0.23
N LEU A 84 9.90 13.37 -0.10
CA LEU A 84 9.89 14.69 0.52
C LEU A 84 9.82 15.76 -0.57
N LYS A 85 9.09 16.83 -0.29
CA LYS A 85 9.21 18.09 -1.02
C LYS A 85 9.84 19.10 -0.08
N LEU A 86 11.11 19.40 -0.28
CA LEU A 86 11.85 20.35 0.55
C LEU A 86 11.46 21.79 0.16
N PRO A 87 11.55 22.76 1.10
CA PRO A 87 11.15 24.15 0.84
C PRO A 87 11.85 24.81 -0.34
N ASP A 88 13.06 24.36 -0.67
CA ASP A 88 13.93 24.85 -1.73
C ASP A 88 13.78 24.10 -3.07
N GLU A 89 12.95 23.05 -3.14
CA GLU A 89 12.67 22.31 -4.37
C GLU A 89 11.47 22.91 -5.13
N THR A 90 11.73 23.53 -6.29
CA THR A 90 10.70 24.08 -7.21
C THR A 90 9.99 23.00 -8.01
#